data_AF-A0A117IV85-F1
#
_entry.id   AF-A0A117IV85-F1
#
_cell.length_a   1.000
_cell.length_b   1.000
_cell.length_c   1.000
_cell.angle_alpha   90.00
_cell.angle_beta   90.00
_cell.angle_gamma   90.00
#
_symmetry.space_group_name_H-M   'P 1'
#
loop_
_entity.id
_entity.type
_entity.pdbx_description
1 polymer ?
#
loop_
_entity_poly.entity_id
_entity_poly.type
_entity_poly.pdbx_seq_one_letter_code
_entity_poly.pdbx_strand_id
1 'polypeptide(L)'
;MTEAALFEAFGGVRGMVETVLPGLLFVTIYTINKDLHVSALAALAVSLLLVVVRLVRRDTMKHAFSGVFGVAFGVVFAMMTGDAKDFYLPGMLYTLGLGIAYIVTTLAGVPLIGLVLGPIFKENLSWRTRNPGRKKAYAKASYAWGLILLGKCAILFPLYWWADTTQLGWVLVALKIPPFLLAVYLTWMFLAKAPPPIDVFAEMEAAERAEEERKAQAEARRTQPDPQRGA
;
A
#
# COMPACT_ATOMS: atom_id res chain seq x y z
N MET A 1 -10.17 -4.88 17.94
CA MET A 1 -10.24 -3.80 16.94
C MET A 1 -11.06 -4.34 15.78
N THR A 2 -12.24 -3.78 15.63
CA THR A 2 -13.48 -4.41 15.19
C THR A 2 -13.56 -4.55 13.67
N GLU A 3 -14.12 -5.67 13.20
CA GLU A 3 -14.50 -5.93 11.80
C GLU A 3 -15.08 -4.69 11.10
N ALA A 4 -15.86 -3.87 11.82
CA ALA A 4 -16.45 -2.62 11.33
C ALA A 4 -15.43 -1.58 10.82
N ALA A 5 -14.30 -1.39 11.51
CA ALA A 5 -13.29 -0.43 11.07
C ALA A 5 -12.53 -0.93 9.84
N LEU A 6 -12.35 -2.25 9.73
CA LEU A 6 -11.80 -2.88 8.53
C LEU A 6 -12.79 -2.78 7.35
N PHE A 7 -14.07 -3.02 7.62
CA PHE A 7 -15.18 -2.94 6.66
C PHE A 7 -15.38 -1.51 6.11
N GLU A 8 -15.29 -0.49 6.97
CA GLU A 8 -15.27 0.92 6.55
C GLU A 8 -14.01 1.27 5.76
N ALA A 9 -12.83 0.76 6.15
CA ALA A 9 -11.58 0.98 5.43
C ALA A 9 -11.60 0.42 4.00
N PHE A 10 -12.42 -0.61 3.74
CA PHE A 10 -12.67 -1.17 2.41
C PHE A 10 -13.88 -0.56 1.68
N GLY A 11 -14.51 0.49 2.23
CA GLY A 11 -15.62 1.21 1.60
C GLY A 11 -17.00 0.56 1.78
N GLY A 12 -17.16 -0.30 2.81
CA GLY A 12 -18.42 -0.97 3.14
C GLY A 12 -18.83 -2.05 2.13
N VAL A 13 -20.09 -2.52 2.22
CA VAL A 13 -20.67 -3.55 1.32
C VAL A 13 -20.43 -3.19 -0.15
N ARG A 14 -20.60 -1.91 -0.50
CA ARG A 14 -20.44 -1.42 -1.87
C ARG A 14 -18.98 -1.45 -2.33
N GLY A 15 -18.03 -1.04 -1.49
CA GLY A 15 -16.60 -1.13 -1.80
C GLY A 15 -16.13 -2.58 -1.96
N MET A 16 -16.67 -3.51 -1.15
CA MET A 16 -16.42 -4.95 -1.31
C MET A 16 -17.02 -5.51 -2.61
N VAL A 17 -18.25 -5.14 -2.96
CA VAL A 17 -18.83 -5.54 -4.24
C VAL A 17 -17.97 -5.00 -5.39
N GLU A 18 -17.59 -3.73 -5.37
CA GLU A 18 -16.79 -3.11 -6.43
C GLU A 18 -15.37 -3.71 -6.56
N THR A 19 -14.80 -4.26 -5.48
CA THR A 19 -13.49 -4.93 -5.53
C THR A 19 -13.58 -6.39 -5.99
N VAL A 20 -14.67 -7.09 -5.68
CA VAL A 20 -14.85 -8.50 -6.04
C VAL A 20 -15.46 -8.67 -7.43
N LEU A 21 -16.30 -7.73 -7.87
CA LEU A 21 -17.05 -7.80 -9.14
C LEU A 21 -16.15 -8.02 -10.37
N PRO A 22 -15.04 -7.28 -10.56
CA PRO A 22 -14.20 -7.46 -11.75
C PRO A 22 -13.50 -8.82 -11.76
N GLY A 23 -13.09 -9.31 -10.58
CA GLY A 23 -12.48 -10.62 -10.43
C GLY A 23 -13.45 -11.76 -10.72
N LEU A 24 -14.68 -11.68 -10.22
CA LEU A 24 -15.74 -12.63 -10.54
C LEU A 24 -16.08 -12.63 -12.03
N LEU A 25 -16.24 -11.44 -12.64
CA LEU A 25 -16.51 -11.30 -14.07
C LEU A 25 -15.41 -11.93 -14.93
N PHE A 26 -14.15 -11.68 -14.60
CA PHE A 26 -13.01 -12.32 -15.25
C PHE A 26 -13.09 -13.85 -15.17
N VAL A 27 -13.29 -14.40 -13.96
CA VAL A 27 -13.37 -15.86 -13.75
C VAL A 27 -14.54 -16.44 -14.54
N THR A 28 -15.72 -15.83 -14.48
CA THR A 28 -16.91 -16.32 -15.19
C THR A 28 -16.71 -16.33 -16.71
N ILE A 29 -16.19 -15.24 -17.29
CA ILE A 29 -15.98 -15.17 -18.76
C ILE A 29 -14.87 -16.15 -19.17
N TYR A 30 -13.80 -16.27 -18.38
CA TYR A 30 -12.70 -17.18 -18.68
C TYR A 30 -13.11 -18.66 -18.57
N THR A 31 -13.94 -19.00 -17.59
CA THR A 31 -14.46 -20.36 -17.44
C THR A 31 -15.32 -20.78 -18.64
N ILE A 32 -16.07 -19.84 -19.23
CA ILE A 32 -16.95 -20.11 -20.37
C ILE A 32 -16.17 -20.12 -21.69
N ASN A 33 -15.41 -19.06 -21.95
CA ASN A 33 -14.79 -18.85 -23.26
C ASN A 33 -13.40 -19.45 -23.38
N LYS A 34 -12.73 -19.79 -22.26
CA LYS A 34 -11.31 -20.22 -22.18
C LYS A 34 -10.30 -19.22 -22.80
N ASP A 35 -10.79 -18.11 -23.35
CA ASP A 35 -10.04 -17.07 -24.00
C ASP A 35 -9.67 -16.00 -22.97
N LEU A 36 -8.37 -15.90 -22.71
CA LEU A 36 -7.81 -14.98 -21.73
C LEU A 36 -7.97 -13.52 -22.18
N HIS A 37 -7.87 -13.25 -23.48
CA HIS A 37 -7.83 -11.90 -24.04
C HIS A 37 -9.20 -11.24 -23.91
N VAL A 38 -10.27 -11.95 -24.29
CA VAL A 38 -11.65 -11.46 -24.20
C VAL A 38 -12.06 -11.28 -22.74
N SER A 39 -11.72 -12.24 -21.88
CA SER A 39 -12.08 -12.22 -20.45
C SER A 39 -11.39 -11.07 -19.72
N ALA A 40 -10.11 -10.84 -20.01
CA ALA A 40 -9.36 -9.74 -19.44
C ALA A 40 -9.84 -8.38 -19.98
N LEU A 41 -10.11 -8.25 -21.28
CA LEU A 41 -10.58 -6.99 -21.85
C LEU A 41 -11.95 -6.59 -21.27
N ALA A 42 -12.86 -7.55 -21.10
CA ALA A 42 -14.17 -7.31 -20.48
C ALA A 42 -14.05 -6.88 -19.01
N ALA A 43 -13.26 -7.59 -18.20
CA ALA A 43 -13.03 -7.24 -16.81
C ALA A 43 -12.34 -5.87 -16.65
N LEU A 44 -11.44 -5.54 -17.58
CA LEU A 44 -10.71 -4.27 -17.62
C LEU A 44 -11.64 -3.12 -18.04
N ALA A 45 -12.51 -3.32 -19.02
CA ALA A 45 -13.53 -2.34 -19.41
C ALA A 45 -14.51 -2.03 -18.27
N VAL A 46 -14.99 -3.05 -17.56
CA VAL A 46 -15.87 -2.88 -16.39
C VAL A 46 -15.13 -2.17 -15.25
N SER A 47 -13.88 -2.53 -14.99
CA SER A 47 -13.04 -1.85 -13.99
C SER A 47 -12.84 -0.37 -14.33
N LEU A 48 -12.58 -0.05 -15.60
CA LEU A 48 -12.47 1.33 -16.08
C LEU A 48 -13.78 2.09 -15.92
N LEU A 49 -14.92 1.49 -16.26
CA LEU A 49 -16.24 2.08 -16.06
C LEU A 49 -16.50 2.41 -14.59
N LEU A 50 -16.17 1.50 -13.66
CA LEU A 50 -16.30 1.74 -12.23
C LEU A 50 -15.38 2.86 -11.74
N VAL A 51 -14.17 2.95 -12.28
CA VAL A 51 -13.22 4.05 -12.02
C VAL A 51 -13.76 5.38 -12.54
N VAL A 52 -14.33 5.41 -13.75
CA VAL A 52 -14.96 6.62 -14.32
C VAL A 52 -16.17 7.06 -13.48
N VAL A 53 -17.02 6.12 -13.06
CA VAL A 53 -18.15 6.41 -12.16
C VAL A 53 -17.66 6.97 -10.83
N ARG A 54 -16.55 6.44 -10.26
CA ARG A 54 -15.90 6.99 -9.07
C ARG A 54 -15.40 8.43 -9.27
N LEU A 55 -14.76 8.68 -10.42
CA LEU A 55 -14.26 10.00 -10.83
C LEU A 55 -15.38 11.03 -10.90
N VAL A 56 -16.51 10.67 -11.53
CA VAL A 56 -17.69 11.55 -11.64
C VAL A 56 -18.32 11.78 -10.26
N ARG A 57 -18.27 10.79 -9.36
CA ARG A 57 -18.82 10.89 -7.99
C ARG A 57 -17.91 11.62 -6.99
N ARG A 58 -16.73 12.10 -7.41
CA ARG A 58 -15.74 12.79 -6.55
C ARG A 58 -15.26 11.97 -5.34
N ASP A 59 -15.31 10.63 -5.42
CA ASP A 59 -14.71 9.77 -4.40
C ASP A 59 -13.17 9.83 -4.51
N THR A 60 -12.51 10.07 -3.36
CA THR A 60 -11.06 10.20 -3.13
C THR A 60 -10.18 10.36 -4.39
N MET A 61 -10.10 11.60 -4.88
CA MET A 61 -9.34 12.03 -6.06
C MET A 61 -7.86 11.60 -6.11
N LYS A 62 -7.24 11.17 -5.00
CA LYS A 62 -5.80 10.89 -4.91
C LYS A 62 -5.33 9.68 -5.76
N HIS A 63 -6.22 8.76 -6.14
CA HIS A 63 -5.87 7.57 -6.96
C HIS A 63 -6.26 7.67 -8.42
N ALA A 64 -7.20 8.54 -8.80
CA ALA A 64 -7.60 8.74 -10.19
C ALA A 64 -6.50 9.45 -11.01
N PHE A 65 -5.74 10.35 -10.40
CA PHE A 65 -4.68 11.10 -11.07
C PHE A 65 -3.46 10.26 -11.42
N SER A 66 -3.09 9.27 -10.58
CA SER A 66 -1.86 8.49 -10.81
C SER A 66 -1.92 7.66 -12.10
N GLY A 67 -3.11 7.18 -12.49
CA GLY A 67 -3.32 6.47 -13.75
C GLY A 67 -3.15 7.38 -14.97
N VAL A 68 -3.78 8.56 -14.94
CA VAL A 68 -3.69 9.54 -16.04
C VAL A 68 -2.27 10.06 -16.21
N PHE A 69 -1.59 10.40 -15.12
CA PHE A 69 -0.18 10.82 -15.17
C PHE A 69 0.74 9.70 -15.65
N GLY A 70 0.51 8.45 -15.23
CA GLY A 70 1.28 7.30 -15.70
C GLY A 70 1.15 7.09 -17.22
N VAL A 71 -0.07 7.19 -17.75
CA VAL A 71 -0.32 7.11 -19.20
C VAL A 71 0.35 8.28 -19.93
N ALA A 72 0.21 9.51 -19.43
CA ALA A 72 0.82 10.69 -20.03
C ALA A 72 2.36 10.57 -20.12
N PHE A 73 3.01 10.12 -19.05
CA PHE A 73 4.46 9.86 -19.06
C PHE A 73 4.85 8.77 -20.06
N GLY A 74 4.09 7.68 -20.15
CA GLY A 74 4.32 6.63 -21.14
C GLY A 74 4.21 7.15 -22.57
N VAL A 75 3.17 7.93 -22.86
CA VAL A 75 2.96 8.51 -24.20
C VAL A 75 4.11 9.45 -24.57
N VAL A 76 4.56 10.31 -23.66
CA VAL A 76 5.71 11.21 -23.89
C VAL A 76 6.97 10.41 -24.23
N PHE A 77 7.28 9.36 -23.48
CA PHE A 77 8.45 8.52 -23.75
C PHE A 77 8.38 7.85 -25.12
N ALA A 78 7.25 7.24 -25.47
CA ALA A 78 7.05 6.62 -26.78
C ALA A 78 7.17 7.62 -27.94
N MET A 79 6.66 8.84 -27.77
CA MET A 79 6.76 9.90 -28.79
C MET A 79 8.20 10.42 -28.94
N MET A 80 8.98 10.48 -27.85
CA MET A 80 10.36 10.95 -27.90
C MET A 80 11.30 9.97 -28.60
N THR A 81 11.04 8.67 -28.48
CA THR A 81 11.92 7.62 -29.01
C THR A 81 11.47 7.06 -30.35
N GLY A 82 10.19 7.22 -30.69
CA GLY A 82 9.60 6.68 -31.91
C GLY A 82 9.24 5.19 -31.82
N ASP A 83 9.35 4.56 -30.65
CA ASP A 83 8.99 3.16 -30.41
C ASP A 83 7.83 3.05 -29.40
N ALA A 84 6.80 2.31 -29.77
CA ALA A 84 5.65 2.04 -28.91
C ALA A 84 6.00 1.24 -27.64
N LYS A 85 7.10 0.47 -27.65
CA LYS A 85 7.57 -0.27 -26.46
C LYS A 85 7.99 0.68 -25.32
N ASP A 86 8.42 1.90 -25.65
CA ASP A 86 8.88 2.88 -24.67
C ASP A 86 7.77 3.49 -23.85
N PHE A 87 6.52 3.28 -24.26
CA PHE A 87 5.36 3.52 -23.43
C PHE A 87 5.47 2.81 -22.06
N TYR A 88 6.06 1.61 -22.03
CA TYR A 88 6.16 0.80 -20.82
C TYR A 88 7.42 1.07 -19.99
N LEU A 89 8.44 1.68 -20.59
CA LEU A 89 9.77 1.86 -20.01
C LEU A 89 9.74 2.69 -18.70
N PRO A 90 9.02 3.83 -18.61
CA PRO A 90 8.91 4.58 -17.35
C PRO A 90 8.37 3.73 -16.19
N GLY A 91 7.35 2.90 -16.46
CA GLY A 91 6.76 2.02 -15.45
C GLY A 91 7.70 0.88 -15.04
N MET A 92 8.49 0.36 -15.98
CA MET A 92 9.51 -0.66 -15.71
C MET A 92 10.66 -0.10 -14.86
N LEU A 93 11.15 1.10 -15.18
CA LEU A 93 12.17 1.80 -14.40
C LEU A 93 11.69 2.16 -13.00
N TYR A 94 10.44 2.63 -12.87
CA TYR A 94 9.82 2.86 -11.57
C TYR A 94 9.77 1.57 -10.74
N THR A 95 9.34 0.45 -11.34
CA THR A 95 9.27 -0.85 -10.66
C THR A 95 10.65 -1.32 -10.20
N LEU A 96 11.67 -1.15 -11.05
CA LEU A 96 13.06 -1.48 -10.73
C LEU A 96 13.58 -0.61 -9.58
N GLY A 97 13.41 0.71 -9.68
CA GLY A 97 13.80 1.66 -8.65
C GLY A 97 13.10 1.37 -7.31
N LEU A 98 11.81 1.05 -7.34
CA LEU A 98 11.06 0.67 -6.15
C LEU A 98 11.57 -0.64 -5.54
N GLY A 99 11.85 -1.66 -6.37
CA GLY A 99 12.45 -2.92 -5.93
C GLY A 99 13.81 -2.70 -5.25
N ILE A 100 14.69 -1.91 -5.85
CA ILE A 100 15.97 -1.52 -5.27
C ILE A 100 15.77 -0.75 -3.97
N ALA A 101 14.85 0.22 -3.94
CA ALA A 101 14.56 1.02 -2.76
C ALA A 101 14.13 0.13 -1.58
N TYR A 102 13.27 -0.86 -1.80
CA TYR A 102 12.88 -1.83 -0.78
C TYR A 102 14.09 -2.56 -0.18
N ILE A 103 15.02 -3.02 -1.02
CA ILE A 103 16.23 -3.73 -0.56
C ILE A 103 17.18 -2.78 0.17
N VAL A 104 17.55 -1.66 -0.45
CA VAL A 104 18.55 -0.72 0.07
C VAL A 104 18.09 -0.08 1.38
N THR A 105 16.83 0.35 1.46
CA THR A 105 16.29 0.96 2.70
C THR A 105 16.23 -0.06 3.84
N THR A 106 15.91 -1.32 3.53
CA THR A 106 15.93 -2.41 4.52
C THR A 106 17.35 -2.70 5.00
N LEU A 107 18.34 -2.73 4.10
CA LEU A 107 19.75 -2.86 4.44
C LEU A 107 20.25 -1.68 5.29
N ALA A 108 19.78 -0.46 5.02
CA ALA A 108 20.02 0.72 5.85
C ALA A 108 19.27 0.71 7.20
N GLY A 109 18.54 -0.38 7.51
CA GLY A 109 17.82 -0.55 8.78
C GLY A 109 16.50 0.23 8.86
N VAL A 110 16.03 0.78 7.75
CA VAL A 110 14.78 1.53 7.61
C VAL A 110 13.87 0.85 6.58
N PRO A 111 13.36 -0.38 6.85
CA PRO A 111 12.52 -1.11 5.90
C PRO A 111 11.35 -0.27 5.41
N LEU A 112 11.19 -0.14 4.09
CA LEU A 112 10.18 0.69 3.45
C LEU A 112 8.75 0.30 3.88
N ILE A 113 8.48 -1.00 4.08
CA ILE A 113 7.18 -1.46 4.61
C ILE A 113 6.90 -0.86 5.99
N GLY A 114 7.92 -0.70 6.84
CA GLY A 114 7.74 -0.09 8.15
C GLY A 114 7.42 1.40 8.06
N LEU A 115 7.95 2.11 7.06
CA LEU A 115 7.60 3.52 6.81
C LEU A 115 6.16 3.68 6.32
N VAL A 116 5.68 2.74 5.49
CA VAL A 116 4.30 2.76 4.98
C VAL A 116 3.30 2.31 6.05
N LEU A 117 3.58 1.22 6.76
CA LEU A 117 2.64 0.60 7.71
C LEU A 117 2.71 1.20 9.12
N GLY A 118 3.82 1.81 9.51
CA GLY A 118 3.99 2.42 10.83
C GLY A 118 2.91 3.47 11.15
N PRO A 119 2.66 4.46 10.27
CA PRO A 119 1.56 5.41 10.43
C PRO A 119 0.18 4.74 10.43
N ILE A 120 -0.03 3.73 9.56
CA ILE A 120 -1.30 3.00 9.46
C ILE A 120 -1.64 2.28 10.76
N PHE A 121 -0.64 1.69 11.43
CA PHE A 121 -0.81 1.04 12.72
C PHE A 121 -0.61 1.96 13.93
N LYS A 122 -0.61 3.28 13.74
CA LYS A 122 -0.47 4.30 14.81
C LYS A 122 0.81 4.19 15.65
N GLU A 123 1.80 3.44 15.19
CA GLU A 123 3.08 3.30 15.90
C GLU A 123 4.17 4.22 15.34
N ASN A 124 3.93 4.80 14.16
CA ASN A 124 4.85 5.64 13.43
C ASN A 124 6.24 4.99 13.27
N LEU A 125 7.30 5.53 13.89
CA LEU A 125 8.65 4.97 13.85
C LEU A 125 9.04 4.18 15.11
N SER A 126 8.11 3.94 16.06
CA SER A 126 8.41 3.27 17.33
C SER A 126 8.90 1.83 17.13
N TRP A 127 8.49 1.16 16.04
CA TRP A 127 9.00 -0.15 15.65
C TRP A 127 10.53 -0.19 15.47
N ARG A 128 11.18 0.93 15.13
CA ARG A 128 12.65 0.95 14.93
C ARG A 128 13.43 0.75 16.23
N THR A 129 12.90 1.25 17.34
CA THR A 129 13.62 1.38 18.61
C THR A 129 12.99 0.54 19.72
N ARG A 130 11.66 0.47 19.78
CA ARG A 130 10.91 -0.13 20.90
C ARG A 130 10.39 -1.53 20.61
N ASN A 131 10.28 -1.94 19.34
CA ASN A 131 9.74 -3.26 18.98
C ASN A 131 10.62 -4.00 17.94
N PRO A 132 11.70 -4.67 18.39
CA PRO A 132 12.65 -5.34 17.50
C PRO A 132 12.02 -6.50 16.72
N GLY A 133 10.98 -7.15 17.27
CA GLY A 133 10.24 -8.20 16.57
C GLY A 133 9.47 -7.64 15.36
N ARG A 134 8.83 -6.49 15.53
CA ARG A 134 8.10 -5.80 14.45
C ARG A 134 9.04 -5.24 13.38
N LYS A 135 10.18 -4.67 13.78
CA LYS A 135 11.25 -4.29 12.84
C LYS A 135 11.69 -5.46 11.95
N LYS A 136 11.89 -6.64 12.53
CA LYS A 136 12.24 -7.86 11.76
C LYS A 136 11.12 -8.27 10.80
N ALA A 137 9.86 -8.17 11.21
CA ALA A 137 8.73 -8.47 10.33
C ALA A 137 8.65 -7.50 9.14
N TYR A 138 8.83 -6.20 9.37
CA TYR A 138 8.89 -5.20 8.30
C TYR A 138 10.08 -5.37 7.37
N ALA A 139 11.24 -5.79 7.91
CA ALA A 139 12.39 -6.13 7.09
C ALA A 139 12.10 -7.33 6.19
N LYS A 140 11.55 -8.42 6.73
CA LYS A 140 11.16 -9.60 5.93
C LYS A 140 10.15 -9.26 4.83
N ALA A 141 9.12 -8.48 5.17
CA ALA A 141 8.15 -8.01 4.20
C ALA A 141 8.80 -7.14 3.12
N SER A 142 9.65 -6.19 3.50
CA SER A 142 10.35 -5.32 2.55
C SER A 142 11.28 -6.10 1.62
N TYR A 143 12.00 -7.11 2.13
CA TYR A 143 12.78 -8.01 1.28
C TYR A 143 11.90 -8.81 0.33
N ALA A 144 10.76 -9.35 0.78
CA ALA A 144 9.83 -10.06 -0.10
C ALA A 144 9.33 -9.16 -1.23
N TRP A 145 8.91 -7.92 -0.92
CA TRP A 145 8.52 -6.93 -1.93
C TRP A 145 9.66 -6.63 -2.90
N GLY A 146 10.84 -6.30 -2.38
CA GLY A 146 12.02 -6.01 -3.21
C GLY A 146 12.37 -7.16 -4.14
N LEU A 147 12.46 -8.39 -3.63
CA LEU A 147 12.82 -9.58 -4.42
C LEU A 147 11.77 -9.91 -5.48
N ILE A 148 10.47 -9.80 -5.16
CA ILE A 148 9.39 -10.02 -6.12
C ILE A 148 9.44 -8.98 -7.25
N LEU A 149 9.63 -7.71 -6.91
CA LEU A 149 9.73 -6.62 -7.90
C LEU A 149 10.99 -6.76 -8.77
N LEU A 150 12.12 -7.13 -8.18
CA LEU A 150 13.36 -7.39 -8.93
C LEU A 150 13.25 -8.63 -9.82
N GLY A 151 12.64 -9.71 -9.33
CA GLY A 151 12.36 -10.90 -10.14
C GLY A 151 11.45 -10.58 -11.33
N LYS A 152 10.44 -9.72 -11.10
CA LYS A 152 9.61 -9.16 -12.17
C LYS A 152 10.43 -8.38 -13.19
N CYS A 153 11.33 -7.51 -12.76
CA CYS A 153 12.23 -6.78 -13.65
C CYS A 153 13.16 -7.72 -14.42
N ALA A 154 13.69 -8.77 -13.79
CA ALA A 154 14.53 -9.76 -14.44
C ALA A 154 13.82 -10.51 -15.58
N ILE A 155 12.49 -10.57 -15.56
CA ILE A 155 11.68 -11.12 -16.66
C ILE A 155 11.34 -10.03 -17.69
N LEU A 156 10.89 -8.86 -17.22
CA LEU A 156 10.37 -7.80 -18.09
C LEU A 156 11.44 -7.13 -18.95
N PHE A 157 12.63 -6.88 -18.39
CA PHE A 157 13.69 -6.18 -19.13
C PHE A 157 14.20 -7.00 -20.32
N PRO A 158 14.54 -8.30 -20.19
CA PRO A 158 14.86 -9.14 -21.34
C PRO A 158 13.73 -9.20 -22.37
N LEU A 159 12.48 -9.30 -21.92
CA LEU A 159 11.32 -9.33 -22.81
C LEU A 159 11.15 -8.01 -23.58
N TYR A 160 11.47 -6.88 -22.97
CA TYR A 160 11.46 -5.57 -23.65
C TYR A 160 12.44 -5.50 -24.82
N TRP A 161 13.64 -6.09 -24.69
CA TRP A 161 14.60 -6.13 -25.79
C TRP A 161 14.27 -7.16 -26.87
N TRP A 162 13.66 -8.30 -26.51
CA TRP A 162 13.55 -9.45 -27.43
C TRP A 162 12.14 -9.81 -27.91
N ALA A 163 11.07 -9.31 -27.29
CA ALA A 163 9.70 -9.66 -27.67
C ALA A 163 8.98 -8.57 -28.48
N ASP A 164 7.94 -8.98 -29.19
CA ASP A 164 7.02 -8.06 -29.87
C ASP A 164 6.15 -7.28 -28.87
N THR A 165 5.75 -6.07 -29.26
CA THR A 165 4.99 -5.12 -28.43
C THR A 165 3.70 -5.73 -27.88
N THR A 166 3.04 -6.59 -28.65
CA THR A 166 1.80 -7.29 -28.28
C THR A 166 2.02 -8.34 -27.19
N GLN A 167 3.12 -9.08 -27.25
CA GLN A 167 3.49 -10.08 -26.23
C GLN A 167 3.89 -9.38 -24.92
N LEU A 168 4.60 -8.25 -25.02
CA LEU A 168 4.99 -7.45 -23.86
C LEU A 168 3.77 -6.94 -23.07
N GLY A 169 2.74 -6.47 -23.77
CA GLY A 169 1.52 -5.93 -23.16
C GLY A 169 0.81 -6.92 -22.24
N TRP A 170 0.54 -8.14 -22.72
CA TRP A 170 -0.15 -9.17 -21.92
C TRP A 170 0.70 -9.69 -20.76
N VAL A 171 2.00 -9.91 -20.97
CA VAL A 171 2.91 -10.32 -19.89
C VAL A 171 2.99 -9.24 -18.81
N LEU A 172 3.01 -7.96 -19.18
CA LEU A 172 2.99 -6.84 -18.23
C LEU A 172 1.72 -6.76 -17.38
N VAL A 173 0.57 -7.21 -17.91
CA VAL A 173 -0.69 -7.31 -17.16
C VAL A 173 -0.65 -8.54 -16.27
N ALA A 174 -0.28 -9.69 -16.81
CA ALA A 174 -0.16 -10.95 -16.08
C ALA A 174 0.85 -10.86 -14.92
N LEU A 175 1.96 -10.13 -15.07
CA LEU A 175 2.95 -9.94 -14.00
C LEU A 175 2.59 -8.81 -13.00
N LYS A 176 1.40 -8.21 -13.07
CA LYS A 176 0.97 -7.23 -12.05
C LYS A 176 0.30 -7.92 -10.87
N ILE A 177 -0.80 -8.62 -11.12
CA ILE A 177 -1.70 -9.07 -10.04
C ILE A 177 -1.09 -10.21 -9.21
N PRO A 178 -0.64 -11.34 -9.77
CA PRO A 178 -0.12 -12.46 -8.99
C PRO A 178 1.09 -12.10 -8.12
N PRO A 179 2.14 -11.41 -8.64
CA PRO A 179 3.27 -10.99 -7.80
C PRO A 179 2.86 -10.03 -6.68
N PHE A 180 1.92 -9.12 -6.94
CA PHE A 180 1.40 -8.21 -5.93
C PHE A 180 0.64 -8.95 -4.83
N LEU A 181 -0.25 -9.87 -5.19
CA LEU A 181 -1.00 -10.68 -4.22
C LEU A 181 -0.05 -11.53 -3.37
N LEU A 182 0.99 -12.09 -3.97
CA LEU A 182 2.02 -12.82 -3.25
C LEU A 182 2.74 -11.92 -2.24
N ALA A 183 3.13 -10.70 -2.63
CA ALA A 183 3.80 -9.76 -1.74
C ALA A 183 2.90 -9.35 -0.55
N VAL A 184 1.61 -9.11 -0.81
CA VAL A 184 0.61 -8.83 0.23
C VAL A 184 0.43 -10.03 1.17
N TYR A 185 0.28 -11.24 0.62
CA TYR A 185 0.15 -12.47 1.40
C TYR A 185 1.38 -12.71 2.30
N LEU A 186 2.59 -12.54 1.77
CA LEU A 186 3.82 -12.67 2.56
C LEU A 186 3.91 -11.58 3.64
N THR A 187 3.48 -10.35 3.33
CA THR A 187 3.41 -9.27 4.31
C THR A 187 2.48 -9.65 5.45
N TRP A 188 1.27 -10.14 5.14
CA TRP A 188 0.34 -10.65 6.14
C TRP A 188 0.95 -11.76 6.98
N MET A 189 1.56 -12.77 6.35
CA MET A 189 2.18 -13.90 7.04
C MET A 189 3.29 -13.47 8.00
N PHE A 190 4.11 -12.47 7.64
CA PHE A 190 5.17 -11.96 8.50
C PHE A 190 4.63 -11.09 9.64
N LEU A 191 3.62 -10.25 9.37
CA LEU A 191 3.02 -9.37 10.36
C LEU A 191 2.11 -10.10 11.35
N ALA A 192 1.39 -11.14 10.91
CA ALA A 192 0.53 -11.96 11.77
C ALA A 192 1.33 -12.67 12.88
N LYS A 193 2.64 -12.88 12.67
CA LYS A 193 3.56 -13.47 13.66
C LYS A 193 4.34 -12.40 14.44
N ALA A 194 4.15 -11.12 14.16
CA ALA A 194 4.88 -10.03 14.79
C ALA A 194 4.22 -9.63 16.12
N PRO A 195 4.99 -9.08 17.08
CA PRO A 195 4.42 -8.49 18.28
C PRO A 195 3.46 -7.35 17.92
N PRO A 196 2.45 -7.07 18.76
CA PRO A 196 1.42 -6.09 18.47
C PRO A 196 1.98 -4.66 18.34
N PRO A 197 1.22 -3.75 17.70
CA PRO A 197 1.52 -2.34 17.69
C PRO A 197 1.69 -1.70 19.05
N ILE A 198 2.65 -0.79 19.15
CA ILE A 198 2.69 0.21 20.21
C ILE A 198 1.96 1.44 19.66
N ASP A 199 0.76 1.72 20.15
CA ASP A 199 0.01 2.92 19.78
C ASP A 199 0.64 4.14 20.48
N VAL A 200 1.45 4.89 19.74
CA VAL A 200 2.18 6.04 20.27
C VAL A 200 1.23 7.19 20.57
N PHE A 201 0.12 7.31 19.83
CA PHE A 201 -0.86 8.36 20.08
C PHE A 201 -1.59 8.12 21.40
N ALA A 202 -2.00 6.87 21.67
CA ALA A 202 -2.63 6.53 22.94
C ALA A 202 -1.71 6.75 24.15
N GLU A 203 -0.40 6.46 24.01
CA GLU A 203 0.58 6.74 25.07
C GLU A 203 0.75 8.25 25.31
N MET A 204 0.80 9.07 24.26
CA MET A 204 0.87 10.54 24.39
C MET A 204 -0.38 11.11 25.07
N GLU A 205 -1.57 10.69 24.66
CA GLU A 205 -2.84 11.12 25.29
C GLU A 205 -2.93 10.70 26.78
N ALA A 206 -2.38 9.54 27.14
CA ALA A 206 -2.31 9.12 28.54
C ALA A 206 -1.31 9.95 29.36
N ALA A 207 -0.17 10.30 28.76
CA ALA A 207 0.84 11.14 29.39
C ALA A 207 0.33 12.57 29.62
N GLU A 208 -0.36 13.16 28.64
CA GLU A 208 -0.99 14.48 28.75
C GLU A 208 -2.04 14.50 29.87
N ARG A 209 -2.95 13.52 29.91
CA ARG A 209 -3.95 13.41 30.99
C ARG A 209 -3.31 13.29 32.37
N ALA A 210 -2.27 12.48 32.50
CA ALA A 210 -1.54 12.35 33.76
C ALA A 210 -0.78 13.63 34.16
N GLU A 211 -0.41 14.48 33.20
CA GLU A 211 0.17 15.79 33.47
C GLU A 211 -0.90 16.81 33.89
N GLU A 212 -2.06 16.82 33.23
CA GLU A 212 -3.22 17.62 33.60
C GLU A 212 -3.72 17.30 35.01
N GLU A 213 -3.86 16.01 35.34
CA GLU A 213 -4.22 15.57 36.69
C GLU A 213 -3.19 16.01 37.73
N ARG A 214 -1.89 15.91 37.42
CA ARG A 214 -0.82 16.39 38.29
C ARG A 214 -0.86 17.91 38.50
N LYS A 215 -1.15 18.67 37.45
CA LYS A 215 -1.33 20.14 37.53
C LYS A 215 -2.56 20.49 38.36
N ALA A 216 -3.69 19.83 38.13
CA ALA A 216 -4.92 20.03 38.88
C ALA A 216 -4.75 19.68 40.36
N GLN A 217 -4.06 18.58 40.70
CA GLN A 217 -3.74 18.22 42.08
C GLN A 217 -2.79 19.23 42.73
N ALA A 218 -1.78 19.71 42.00
CA ALA A 218 -0.86 20.73 42.51
C ALA A 218 -1.56 22.08 42.72
N GLU A 219 -2.49 22.46 41.85
CA GLU A 219 -3.31 23.65 41.98
C GLU A 219 -4.28 23.52 43.17
N ALA A 220 -5.00 22.40 43.27
CA ALA A 220 -5.87 22.11 44.42
C ALA A 220 -5.12 22.19 45.75
N ARG A 221 -3.89 21.65 45.82
CA ARG A 221 -3.03 21.72 47.00
C ARG A 221 -2.52 23.13 47.31
N ARG A 222 -2.38 24.01 46.30
CA ARG A 222 -2.02 25.43 46.49
C ARG A 222 -3.21 26.28 46.94
N THR A 223 -4.41 25.98 46.46
CA THR A 223 -5.64 26.70 46.84
C THR A 223 -6.24 26.23 48.16
N GLN A 224 -5.75 25.14 48.75
CA GLN A 224 -6.21 24.65 50.04
C GLN A 224 -5.72 25.62 51.15
N PRO A 225 -6.63 26.30 51.88
CA PRO A 225 -6.23 27.26 52.90
C PRO A 225 -5.45 26.55 54.01
N ASP A 226 -4.32 27.12 54.41
CA ASP A 226 -3.53 26.67 55.55
C ASP A 226 -4.41 26.69 56.81
N PRO A 227 -4.75 25.53 57.42
CA PRO A 227 -5.59 25.49 58.62
C PRO A 227 -4.95 26.20 59.82
N GLN A 228 -3.66 26.54 59.75
CA GLN A 228 -2.90 27.08 60.88
C GLN A 228 -2.72 28.62 60.87
N ARG A 229 -3.29 29.37 59.92
CA ARG A 229 -3.24 30.85 59.91
C ARG A 229 -4.38 31.56 60.65
N GLY A 230 -5.17 30.83 61.43
CA GLY A 230 -6.25 31.37 62.25
C GLY A 230 -6.15 30.90 63.70
N ALA A 231 -5.11 31.33 64.41
CA ALA A 231 -5.01 31.23 65.87
C ALA A 231 -4.33 32.51 66.40
#